data_AF-A0A5N4C9R6-F1
#
_entry.id   AF-A0A5N4C9R6-F1
#
_cell.length_a   1.000
_cell.length_b   1.000
_cell.length_c   1.000
_cell.angle_alpha   90.00
_cell.angle_beta   90.00
_cell.angle_gamma   90.00
#
_symmetry.space_group_name_H-M   'P 1'
#
loop_
_entity.id
_entity.type
_entity.pdbx_description
1 polymer ?
#
loop_
_entity_poly.entity_id
_entity_poly.type
_entity_poly.pdbx_seq_one_letter_code
_entity_poly.pdbx_strand_id
1 'polypeptide(L)'
;EPAGWGGGRTGHPGPGGGGARDLTAPDLRAPRAALNDAGSAPGRARASGHDAVCEGNSTCSENEVCVRPGECRCRHGYFGANCDTKCPRQFWGPDCKELCVCHPHGQCEDVTGQCTCHARRWGSRCEHACQCQHGACHPRSGACRCEPGWWGAQCASACYCSATSRCDPQTGACLCHSGWWGRSCNNQCSCNTSPCEQQSGRCQCRERTFGARCERYCQCFRGRCHPVDGTCACEPGYRGKYCREPCPAGFYGLGCRRRCGQCKGQQPCTVAEGRCLTCEPGWNGTKCDQPCASGFYGEGCGHRCPPCRDGHSCNHVTGKCTRCNAGWIGDRCETKCSNGTYGEDCAFVCADCGSGHCDFQSGRCLCSPGVHGTQ
;
A
#
# COMPACT_ATOMS: atom_id res chain seq x y z
N GLU A 1 6.90 -51.80 8.45
CA GLU A 1 5.54 -51.83 9.02
C GLU A 1 4.64 -50.91 8.21
N PRO A 2 3.59 -51.43 7.53
CA PRO A 2 2.61 -50.62 6.81
C PRO A 2 1.23 -50.62 7.49
N ALA A 3 0.53 -49.48 7.48
CA ALA A 3 -0.94 -49.25 7.54
C ALA A 3 -1.16 -47.78 8.00
N GLY A 4 -2.03 -46.92 7.46
CA GLY A 4 -3.14 -47.08 6.53
C GLY A 4 -4.41 -46.41 7.06
N TRP A 5 -4.80 -45.26 6.48
CA TRP A 5 -6.17 -44.68 6.32
C TRP A 5 -6.95 -44.24 7.58
N GLY A 6 -7.89 -43.28 7.60
CA GLY A 6 -8.62 -42.39 6.67
C GLY A 6 -9.44 -41.40 7.56
N GLY A 7 -9.79 -40.17 7.19
CA GLY A 7 -10.81 -39.79 6.21
C GLY A 7 -12.22 -39.65 6.84
N GLY A 8 -12.80 -38.44 6.92
CA GLY A 8 -14.23 -38.28 7.27
C GLY A 8 -14.71 -36.84 7.53
N ARG A 9 -15.37 -36.24 6.54
CA ARG A 9 -16.17 -34.98 6.61
C ARG A 9 -17.62 -35.28 6.97
N THR A 10 -18.32 -34.31 7.56
CA THR A 10 -19.75 -33.90 7.39
C THR A 10 -19.97 -32.74 8.39
N GLY A 11 -20.72 -31.64 8.18
CA GLY A 11 -21.77 -31.27 7.24
C GLY A 11 -22.96 -30.69 8.03
N HIS A 12 -23.09 -29.34 8.06
CA HIS A 12 -24.29 -28.42 8.15
C HIS A 12 -25.62 -28.84 8.83
N PRO A 13 -26.49 -27.90 9.32
CA PRO A 13 -26.95 -26.68 8.61
C PRO A 13 -27.20 -25.38 9.43
N GLY A 14 -27.44 -24.27 8.70
CA GLY A 14 -28.03 -23.00 9.19
C GLY A 14 -29.55 -23.11 9.46
N PRO A 15 -30.34 -22.01 9.59
CA PRO A 15 -30.30 -20.71 8.88
C PRO A 15 -30.35 -19.49 9.86
N GLY A 16 -30.39 -18.19 9.53
CA GLY A 16 -30.41 -17.38 8.31
C GLY A 16 -30.78 -15.92 8.67
N GLY A 17 -30.34 -14.94 7.86
CA GLY A 17 -31.04 -13.65 7.67
C GLY A 17 -30.41 -12.37 8.26
N GLY A 18 -29.98 -11.45 7.37
CA GLY A 18 -30.22 -10.01 7.58
C GLY A 18 -29.06 -9.02 7.37
N GLY A 19 -28.91 -8.50 6.14
CA GLY A 19 -28.81 -7.05 5.87
C GLY A 19 -27.48 -6.31 6.06
N ALA A 20 -26.76 -6.09 4.96
CA ALA A 20 -25.69 -5.09 4.82
C ALA A 20 -26.25 -3.68 4.63
N ARG A 21 -25.65 -2.64 5.25
CA ARG A 21 -25.72 -1.24 4.79
C ARG A 21 -24.46 -0.43 5.15
N ASP A 22 -23.97 0.27 4.14
CA ASP A 22 -22.89 1.25 4.11
C ASP A 22 -23.08 2.45 5.05
N LEU A 23 -21.97 3.00 5.55
CA LEU A 23 -21.89 4.28 6.25
C LEU A 23 -21.21 5.33 5.35
N THR A 24 -22.02 6.14 4.67
CA THR A 24 -21.60 7.39 4.03
C THR A 24 -22.21 8.59 4.76
N ALA A 25 -21.39 9.63 4.94
CA ALA A 25 -21.67 10.90 5.59
C ALA A 25 -22.82 11.71 4.94
N PRO A 26 -23.43 12.67 5.65
CA PRO A 26 -24.20 13.72 5.02
C PRO A 26 -23.56 15.11 5.15
N ASP A 27 -23.38 15.71 3.98
CA ASP A 27 -23.19 17.12 3.69
C ASP A 27 -24.60 17.76 3.59
N LEU A 28 -24.83 18.94 4.18
CA LEU A 28 -26.11 19.66 4.07
C LEU A 28 -25.87 21.11 3.67
N ARG A 29 -26.19 21.42 2.40
CA ARG A 29 -26.38 22.76 1.88
C ARG A 29 -27.79 22.90 1.29
N ALA A 30 -28.44 23.99 1.70
CA ALA A 30 -29.72 24.62 1.34
C ALA A 30 -30.47 24.23 0.05
N PRO A 31 -31.79 24.53 0.05
CA PRO A 31 -32.34 25.36 -1.02
C PRO A 31 -33.20 26.56 -0.53
N ARG A 32 -33.34 27.53 -1.43
CA ARG A 32 -34.10 28.80 -1.38
C ARG A 32 -35.56 28.62 -1.82
N ALA A 33 -36.47 29.46 -1.30
CA ALA A 33 -37.61 30.16 -1.97
C ALA A 33 -38.56 30.69 -0.88
N ALA A 34 -39.36 31.76 -0.98
CA ALA A 34 -39.45 32.98 -1.78
C ALA A 34 -40.56 33.84 -1.09
N LEU A 35 -40.48 35.16 -1.27
CA LEU A 35 -41.38 36.25 -0.85
C LEU A 35 -42.91 36.04 -1.00
N ASN A 36 -43.76 36.52 -0.06
CA ASN A 36 -44.50 37.81 -0.11
C ASN A 36 -45.66 37.96 0.93
N ASP A 37 -45.63 39.10 1.62
CA ASP A 37 -46.64 40.06 2.14
C ASP A 37 -48.05 39.75 2.75
N ALA A 38 -48.22 40.44 3.91
CA ALA A 38 -49.32 41.29 4.41
C ALA A 38 -50.66 40.72 4.97
N GLY A 39 -50.99 41.17 6.20
CA GLY A 39 -52.34 41.15 6.78
C GLY A 39 -52.39 41.33 8.31
N SER A 40 -52.81 42.51 8.78
CA SER A 40 -52.84 42.98 10.19
C SER A 40 -53.90 42.36 11.13
N ALA A 41 -53.49 42.06 12.39
CA ALA A 41 -54.11 42.25 13.74
C ALA A 41 -55.58 41.78 14.03
N PRO A 42 -56.09 41.75 15.31
CA PRO A 42 -55.49 41.95 16.65
C PRO A 42 -55.89 40.90 17.75
N GLY A 43 -55.26 40.97 18.95
CA GLY A 43 -55.94 40.66 20.24
C GLY A 43 -55.38 39.62 21.22
N ARG A 44 -54.49 40.07 22.15
CA ARG A 44 -54.33 39.80 23.62
C ARG A 44 -54.80 38.45 24.24
N ALA A 45 -54.13 37.77 25.21
CA ALA A 45 -53.07 38.13 26.17
C ALA A 45 -52.46 36.92 26.94
N ARG A 46 -51.17 37.07 27.36
CA ARG A 46 -50.50 36.71 28.65
C ARG A 46 -50.33 35.23 29.09
N ALA A 47 -49.23 34.77 29.71
CA ALA A 47 -48.02 35.37 30.32
C ALA A 47 -46.89 34.28 30.39
N SER A 48 -45.59 34.48 30.59
CA SER A 48 -44.78 35.59 31.11
C SER A 48 -43.34 35.45 30.57
N GLY A 49 -42.87 36.41 29.78
CA GLY A 49 -41.47 36.56 29.38
C GLY A 49 -41.06 38.00 29.64
N HIS A 50 -40.27 38.22 30.70
CA HIS A 50 -39.57 39.48 30.89
C HIS A 50 -38.17 39.28 30.30
N ASP A 51 -38.03 39.52 29.00
CA ASP A 51 -36.74 39.87 28.43
C ASP A 51 -36.38 41.26 28.99
N ALA A 52 -35.24 41.38 29.65
CA ALA A 52 -34.77 42.66 30.17
C ALA A 52 -34.42 43.58 28.99
N VAL A 53 -35.32 44.51 28.65
CA VAL A 53 -35.07 45.50 27.59
C VAL A 53 -34.17 46.60 28.15
N CYS A 54 -32.90 46.56 27.78
CA CYS A 54 -31.94 47.63 27.99
C CYS A 54 -31.89 48.51 26.74
N GLU A 55 -32.85 49.42 26.56
CA GLU A 55 -32.86 50.41 25.47
C GLU A 55 -33.15 51.82 26.00
N GLY A 56 -32.41 52.83 25.52
CA GLY A 56 -32.47 54.23 25.96
C GLY A 56 -31.26 54.64 26.81
N ASN A 57 -31.32 55.81 27.47
CA ASN A 57 -30.25 56.49 28.27
C ASN A 57 -29.70 55.69 29.49
N SER A 58 -29.89 54.37 29.49
CA SER A 58 -29.30 53.35 30.37
C SER A 58 -28.11 52.67 29.68
N THR A 59 -27.31 53.44 28.94
CA THR A 59 -26.08 52.95 28.32
C THR A 59 -25.03 52.80 29.41
N CYS A 60 -24.93 51.58 29.95
CA CYS A 60 -23.84 51.21 30.84
C CYS A 60 -22.48 51.56 30.19
N SER A 61 -21.50 51.90 31.03
CA SER A 61 -20.17 52.34 30.59
C SER A 61 -19.36 51.21 29.94
N GLU A 62 -18.19 51.54 29.38
CA GLU A 62 -17.28 50.53 28.82
C GLU A 62 -16.96 49.46 29.88
N ASN A 63 -16.99 48.18 29.51
CA ASN A 63 -16.87 47.03 30.42
C ASN A 63 -18.05 46.75 31.36
N GLU A 64 -19.22 47.32 31.13
CA GLU A 64 -20.46 46.99 31.87
C GLU A 64 -21.47 46.20 31.02
N VAL A 65 -22.35 45.46 31.69
CA VAL A 65 -23.52 44.79 31.12
C VAL A 65 -24.76 45.24 31.88
N CYS A 66 -25.76 45.69 31.14
CA CYS A 66 -27.07 46.01 31.70
C CYS A 66 -27.77 44.73 32.15
N VAL A 67 -28.07 44.63 33.44
CA VAL A 67 -28.84 43.50 33.99
C VAL A 67 -30.32 43.83 34.12
N ARG A 68 -30.65 45.10 34.40
CA ARG A 68 -32.00 45.69 34.42
C ARG A 68 -31.92 47.18 34.11
N PRO A 69 -33.01 47.85 33.71
CA PRO A 69 -33.01 49.30 33.47
C PRO A 69 -32.48 50.07 34.69
N GLY A 70 -31.42 50.87 34.49
CA GLY A 70 -30.75 51.63 35.55
C GLY A 70 -29.80 50.85 36.46
N GLU A 71 -29.60 49.54 36.22
CA GLU A 71 -28.68 48.68 36.99
C GLU A 71 -27.65 48.03 36.06
N CYS A 72 -26.41 48.50 36.14
CA CYS A 72 -25.27 48.02 35.38
C CYS A 72 -24.37 47.16 36.29
N ARG A 73 -23.85 46.05 35.77
CA ARG A 73 -22.84 45.22 36.45
C ARG A 73 -21.58 45.12 35.61
N CYS A 74 -20.44 44.89 36.25
CA CYS A 74 -19.20 44.71 35.52
C CYS A 74 -19.25 43.43 34.67
N ARG A 75 -18.66 43.52 33.47
CA ARG A 75 -18.34 42.35 32.65
C ARG A 75 -17.40 41.42 33.41
N HIS A 76 -17.39 40.17 32.97
CA HIS A 76 -16.49 39.17 33.52
C HIS A 76 -15.04 39.67 33.45
N GLY A 77 -14.30 39.52 34.55
CA GLY A 77 -12.91 39.95 34.66
C GLY A 77 -12.70 41.39 35.14
N TYR A 78 -13.75 42.13 35.45
CA TYR A 78 -13.68 43.51 35.94
C TYR A 78 -14.47 43.73 37.23
N PHE A 79 -14.03 44.67 38.05
CA PHE A 79 -14.72 45.14 39.26
C PHE A 79 -14.46 46.64 39.52
N GLY A 80 -15.17 47.17 40.51
CA GLY A 80 -15.12 48.57 40.91
C GLY A 80 -16.40 49.30 40.49
N ALA A 81 -16.57 50.53 40.98
CA ALA A 81 -17.78 51.32 40.73
C ALA A 81 -18.02 51.62 39.24
N ASN A 82 -16.95 51.69 38.44
CA ASN A 82 -16.99 51.97 37.00
C ASN A 82 -16.38 50.81 36.16
N CYS A 83 -16.10 49.66 36.77
CA CYS A 83 -15.54 48.49 36.08
C CYS A 83 -14.19 48.70 35.36
N ASP A 84 -13.39 49.68 35.81
CA ASP A 84 -12.06 49.97 35.23
C ASP A 84 -10.93 49.07 35.76
N THR A 85 -11.18 48.32 36.85
CA THR A 85 -10.14 47.50 37.50
C THR A 85 -10.30 46.03 37.17
N LYS A 86 -9.22 45.38 36.74
CA LYS A 86 -9.18 43.93 36.46
C LYS A 86 -9.24 43.10 37.73
N CYS A 87 -9.93 41.95 37.69
CA CYS A 87 -10.03 41.06 38.85
C CYS A 87 -8.67 40.73 39.47
N PRO A 88 -8.54 40.79 40.81
CA PRO A 88 -7.37 40.25 41.48
C PRO A 88 -7.23 38.76 41.20
N ARG A 89 -6.00 38.22 41.17
CA ARG A 89 -5.71 36.82 40.78
C ARG A 89 -6.36 35.72 41.64
N GLN A 90 -7.03 36.11 42.71
CA GLN A 90 -7.75 35.21 43.64
C GLN A 90 -9.25 35.15 43.33
N PHE A 91 -9.76 35.99 42.44
CA PHE A 91 -11.18 36.12 42.13
C PHE A 91 -11.42 36.19 40.63
N TRP A 92 -12.62 35.82 40.18
CA TRP A 92 -13.01 35.81 38.77
C TRP A 92 -14.53 36.02 38.61
N GLY A 93 -14.99 36.09 37.36
CA GLY A 93 -16.41 36.27 37.04
C GLY A 93 -16.85 37.74 37.04
N PRO A 94 -18.16 38.02 36.97
CA PRO A 94 -18.69 39.38 36.95
C PRO A 94 -18.58 40.02 38.34
N ASP A 95 -18.12 41.27 38.39
CA ASP A 95 -17.76 42.00 39.61
C ASP A 95 -16.70 41.28 40.48
N CYS A 96 -15.99 40.28 39.94
CA CYS A 96 -15.00 39.46 40.66
C CYS A 96 -15.53 38.83 41.96
N LYS A 97 -16.79 38.36 41.95
CA LYS A 97 -17.44 37.77 43.14
C LYS A 97 -17.12 36.30 43.38
N GLU A 98 -16.59 35.59 42.37
CA GLU A 98 -16.25 34.17 42.49
C GLU A 98 -14.81 34.02 42.98
N LEU A 99 -14.57 33.10 43.92
CA LEU A 99 -13.23 32.79 44.45
C LEU A 99 -12.50 31.79 43.55
N CYS A 100 -11.18 31.94 43.33
CA CYS A 100 -10.40 30.91 42.65
C CYS A 100 -10.28 29.66 43.52
N VAL A 101 -10.82 28.56 43.02
CA VAL A 101 -10.64 27.22 43.61
C VAL A 101 -9.18 26.72 43.59
N CYS A 102 -8.34 27.35 42.77
CA CYS A 102 -6.92 27.05 42.64
C CYS A 102 -6.01 27.76 43.66
N HIS A 103 -6.52 28.76 44.38
CA HIS A 103 -5.72 29.54 45.31
C HIS A 103 -5.43 28.71 46.58
N PRO A 104 -4.21 28.72 47.15
CA PRO A 104 -3.06 29.59 46.87
C PRO A 104 -2.02 28.98 45.92
N HIS A 105 -2.45 28.07 45.05
CA HIS A 105 -1.62 27.06 44.40
C HIS A 105 -1.60 27.17 42.87
N GLY A 106 -2.42 28.08 42.34
CA GLY A 106 -2.48 28.54 40.98
C GLY A 106 -3.23 29.88 40.92
N GLN A 107 -3.51 30.33 39.71
CA GLN A 107 -4.23 31.58 39.43
C GLN A 107 -5.37 31.30 38.45
N CYS A 108 -6.54 31.90 38.64
CA CYS A 108 -7.63 31.80 37.66
C CYS A 108 -7.48 32.86 36.57
N GLU A 109 -7.95 32.51 35.38
CA GLU A 109 -8.37 33.47 34.38
C GLU A 109 -9.56 34.30 34.90
N ASP A 110 -9.51 35.61 34.69
CA ASP A 110 -10.45 36.60 35.24
C ASP A 110 -11.88 36.45 34.68
N VAL A 111 -12.02 35.93 33.45
CA VAL A 111 -13.31 35.70 32.78
C VAL A 111 -13.93 34.34 33.10
N THR A 112 -13.17 33.24 32.90
CA THR A 112 -13.72 31.87 32.91
C THR A 112 -13.53 31.12 34.22
N GLY A 113 -12.64 31.61 35.10
CA GLY A 113 -12.24 30.88 36.30
C GLY A 113 -11.26 29.73 36.03
N GLN A 114 -10.82 29.52 34.79
CA GLN A 114 -9.91 28.44 34.46
C GLN A 114 -8.57 28.59 35.18
N CYS A 115 -8.15 27.52 35.85
CA CYS A 115 -6.98 27.53 36.71
C CYS A 115 -5.68 27.30 35.92
N THR A 116 -4.67 28.11 36.22
CA THR A 116 -3.29 27.95 35.78
C THR A 116 -2.41 27.64 36.99
N CYS A 117 -1.84 26.44 37.05
CA CYS A 117 -1.08 26.00 38.21
C CYS A 117 0.32 26.60 38.27
N HIS A 118 0.79 26.84 39.50
CA HIS A 118 2.21 27.14 39.73
C HIS A 118 3.09 25.91 39.44
N ALA A 119 4.38 26.14 39.15
CA ALA A 119 5.32 25.13 38.62
C ALA A 119 5.41 23.82 39.42
N ARG A 120 5.04 23.82 40.71
CA ARG A 120 5.11 22.67 41.62
C ARG A 120 3.76 21.98 41.84
N ARG A 121 2.76 22.27 41.02
CA ARG A 121 1.39 21.74 41.17
C ARG A 121 0.74 21.43 39.83
N TRP A 122 -0.21 20.51 39.85
CA TRP A 122 -0.97 20.09 38.68
C TRP A 122 -2.37 19.63 39.08
N GLY A 123 -3.23 19.44 38.08
CA GLY A 123 -4.63 19.09 38.25
C GLY A 123 -5.55 20.22 37.80
N SER A 124 -6.84 19.95 37.73
CA SER A 124 -7.83 20.93 37.25
C SER A 124 -7.96 22.15 38.17
N ARG A 125 -7.58 22.00 39.44
CA ARG A 125 -7.59 23.00 40.51
C ARG A 125 -6.23 23.12 41.20
N CYS A 126 -5.16 22.58 40.62
CA CYS A 126 -3.82 22.59 41.21
C CYS A 126 -3.72 21.85 42.56
N GLU A 127 -4.57 20.83 42.72
CA GLU A 127 -4.77 20.04 43.93
C GLU A 127 -3.60 19.08 44.21
N HIS A 128 -2.87 18.65 43.18
CA HIS A 128 -1.79 17.68 43.32
C HIS A 128 -0.41 18.34 43.32
N ALA A 129 0.45 17.88 44.22
CA ALA A 129 1.85 18.28 44.25
C ALA A 129 2.64 17.59 43.11
N CYS A 130 3.56 18.34 42.52
CA CYS A 130 4.49 17.84 41.51
C CYS A 130 5.56 16.97 42.17
N GLN A 131 5.68 15.71 41.74
CA GLN A 131 6.65 14.74 42.28
C GLN A 131 7.93 14.63 41.42
N CYS A 132 8.05 15.44 40.38
CA CYS A 132 9.23 15.45 39.51
C CYS A 132 10.43 16.00 40.29
N GLN A 133 11.53 15.25 40.34
CA GLN A 133 12.75 15.70 41.02
C GLN A 133 13.53 16.69 40.13
N HIS A 134 13.92 16.23 38.94
CA HIS A 134 14.66 17.01 37.94
C HIS A 134 13.80 17.26 36.69
N GLY A 135 12.77 18.10 36.83
CA GLY A 135 11.82 18.38 35.75
C GLY A 135 10.58 19.13 36.18
N ALA A 136 9.71 19.42 35.21
CA ALA A 136 8.43 20.07 35.43
C ALA A 136 7.27 19.11 35.10
N CYS A 137 6.23 19.10 35.93
CA CYS A 137 5.01 18.33 35.62
C CYS A 137 4.13 19.06 34.61
N HIS A 138 3.44 18.26 33.79
CA HIS A 138 2.40 18.76 32.92
C HIS A 138 1.22 19.29 33.77
N PRO A 139 0.71 20.51 33.51
CA PRO A 139 -0.26 21.19 34.39
C PRO A 139 -1.56 20.43 34.64
N ARG A 140 -1.99 19.55 33.72
CA ARG A 140 -3.25 18.80 33.84
C ARG A 140 -3.09 17.32 34.21
N SER A 141 -2.02 16.67 33.76
CA SER A 141 -1.86 15.21 33.90
C SER A 141 -0.81 14.81 34.93
N GLY A 142 0.02 15.75 35.40
CA GLY A 142 1.08 15.46 36.35
C GLY A 142 2.30 14.76 35.74
N ALA A 143 2.25 14.39 34.46
CA ALA A 143 3.35 13.72 33.78
C ALA A 143 4.62 14.59 33.79
N CYS A 144 5.74 14.02 34.23
CA CYS A 144 7.00 14.75 34.32
C CYS A 144 7.67 14.93 32.96
N ARG A 145 8.10 16.15 32.69
CA ARG A 145 9.05 16.50 31.62
C ARG A 145 10.42 16.69 32.27
N CYS A 146 11.30 15.73 32.04
CA CYS A 146 12.63 15.73 32.64
C CYS A 146 13.56 16.77 32.01
N GLU A 147 14.44 17.31 32.84
CA GLU A 147 15.57 18.13 32.41
C GLU A 147 16.60 17.27 31.63
N PRO A 148 17.42 17.87 30.76
CA PRO A 148 18.47 17.15 30.04
C PRO A 148 19.38 16.37 31.01
N GLY A 149 19.56 15.07 30.75
CA GLY A 149 20.40 14.19 31.57
C GLY A 149 19.64 13.43 32.66
N TRP A 150 18.33 13.59 32.78
CA TRP A 150 17.48 12.84 33.71
C TRP A 150 16.37 12.09 32.99
N TRP A 151 15.96 10.95 33.55
CA TRP A 151 14.93 10.10 32.97
C TRP A 151 14.07 9.38 34.01
N GLY A 152 13.00 8.78 33.53
CA GLY A 152 12.03 8.01 34.29
C GLY A 152 10.78 8.81 34.65
N ALA A 153 9.76 8.13 35.18
CA ALA A 153 8.44 8.72 35.41
C ALA A 153 8.45 9.96 36.33
N GLN A 154 9.43 10.06 37.24
CA GLN A 154 9.62 11.19 38.17
C GLN A 154 10.95 11.93 37.95
N CYS A 155 11.68 11.63 36.87
CA CYS A 155 13.00 12.21 36.58
C CYS A 155 14.01 12.02 37.73
N ALA A 156 13.99 10.85 38.36
CA ALA A 156 14.82 10.52 39.52
C ALA A 156 16.14 9.84 39.14
N SER A 157 16.27 9.37 37.90
CA SER A 157 17.45 8.64 37.43
C SER A 157 18.30 9.51 36.53
N ALA A 158 19.60 9.60 36.82
CA ALA A 158 20.56 10.28 35.96
C ALA A 158 20.90 9.40 34.73
N CYS A 159 21.16 10.04 33.60
CA CYS A 159 21.64 9.39 32.38
C CYS A 159 23.17 9.33 32.37
N TYR A 160 23.71 8.16 32.06
CA TYR A 160 25.15 7.92 31.94
C TYR A 160 25.58 7.82 30.47
N CYS A 161 25.23 8.84 29.68
CA CYS A 161 25.54 8.93 28.26
C CYS A 161 26.79 9.78 28.01
N SER A 162 27.50 9.56 26.91
CA SER A 162 28.65 10.38 26.51
C SER A 162 28.24 11.83 26.21
N ALA A 163 29.17 12.78 26.36
CA ALA A 163 28.88 14.22 26.28
C ALA A 163 28.23 14.68 24.94
N THR A 164 28.44 13.94 23.86
CA THR A 164 27.89 14.25 22.52
C THR A 164 26.59 13.51 22.22
N SER A 165 26.08 12.70 23.15
CA SER A 165 24.89 11.87 22.98
C SER A 165 23.68 12.44 23.72
N ARG A 166 22.48 12.05 23.29
CA ARG A 166 21.21 12.49 23.90
C ARG A 166 20.58 11.36 24.68
N CYS A 167 20.04 11.64 25.85
CA CYS A 167 19.32 10.64 26.63
C CYS A 167 17.81 10.71 26.35
N ASP A 168 17.18 9.55 26.20
CA ASP A 168 15.73 9.43 26.19
C ASP A 168 15.17 9.66 27.62
N PRO A 169 14.32 10.68 27.83
CA PRO A 169 13.80 11.03 29.15
C PRO A 169 12.79 10.00 29.71
N GLN A 170 12.27 9.08 28.90
CA GLN A 170 11.34 8.05 29.35
C GLN A 170 12.06 6.75 29.69
N THR A 171 12.99 6.31 28.84
CA THR A 171 13.64 5.00 28.95
C THR A 171 15.05 5.04 29.53
N GLY A 172 15.70 6.21 29.53
CA GLY A 172 17.10 6.35 29.91
C GLY A 172 18.09 5.84 28.87
N ALA A 173 17.62 5.46 27.67
CA ALA A 173 18.49 4.99 26.59
C ALA A 173 19.30 6.14 25.99
N CYS A 174 20.58 5.89 25.72
CA CYS A 174 21.46 6.86 25.07
C CYS A 174 21.34 6.75 23.53
N LEU A 175 20.98 7.87 22.90
CA LEU A 175 20.96 8.07 21.46
C LEU A 175 22.32 8.63 21.03
N CYS A 176 23.11 7.81 20.35
CA CYS A 176 24.47 8.15 20.00
C CYS A 176 24.53 9.08 18.80
N HIS A 177 25.45 10.05 18.85
CA HIS A 177 25.80 10.81 17.66
C HIS A 177 26.41 9.88 16.59
N SER A 178 26.30 10.25 15.32
CA SER A 178 26.96 9.53 14.23
C SER A 178 28.45 9.36 14.52
N GLY A 179 28.93 8.13 14.37
CA GLY A 179 30.32 7.76 14.70
C GLY A 179 30.52 7.21 16.12
N TRP A 180 29.48 7.08 16.93
CA TRP A 180 29.55 6.46 18.27
C TRP A 180 28.50 5.37 18.47
N TRP A 181 28.81 4.41 19.34
CA TRP A 181 27.95 3.29 19.66
C TRP A 181 28.16 2.78 21.10
N GLY A 182 27.33 1.83 21.50
CA GLY A 182 27.28 1.22 22.83
C GLY A 182 26.19 1.84 23.68
N ARG A 183 25.88 1.18 24.82
CA ARG A 183 24.81 1.62 25.73
C ARG A 183 24.98 3.05 26.25
N SER A 184 26.22 3.50 26.41
CA SER A 184 26.57 4.86 26.86
C SER A 184 27.17 5.73 25.77
N CYS A 185 27.24 5.27 24.51
CA CYS A 185 27.86 6.00 23.40
C CYS A 185 29.34 6.36 23.61
N ASN A 186 30.09 5.52 24.32
CA ASN A 186 31.53 5.72 24.60
C ASN A 186 32.46 5.03 23.58
N ASN A 187 31.93 4.23 22.66
CA ASN A 187 32.74 3.52 21.67
C ASN A 187 32.68 4.23 20.33
N GLN A 188 33.84 4.53 19.73
CA GLN A 188 33.90 5.15 18.40
C GLN A 188 33.71 4.09 17.29
N CYS A 189 32.95 4.43 16.26
CA CYS A 189 32.76 3.59 15.08
C CYS A 189 34.09 3.44 14.33
N SER A 190 34.47 2.19 14.07
CA SER A 190 35.74 1.83 13.45
C SER A 190 35.54 1.30 12.03
N CYS A 191 34.83 2.07 11.19
CA CYS A 191 34.22 1.60 9.94
C CYS A 191 34.68 2.36 8.68
N ASN A 192 35.90 2.89 8.67
CA ASN A 192 36.48 3.60 7.52
C ASN A 192 35.52 4.65 6.91
N THR A 193 35.09 5.61 7.74
CA THR A 193 34.10 6.68 7.43
C THR A 193 32.64 6.23 7.23
N SER A 194 32.37 4.92 7.24
CA SER A 194 31.01 4.37 7.19
C SER A 194 30.32 4.44 8.56
N PRO A 195 28.99 4.54 8.61
CA PRO A 195 28.25 4.48 9.87
C PRO A 195 28.33 3.09 10.52
N CYS A 196 28.06 3.03 11.82
CA CYS A 196 27.96 1.78 12.56
C CYS A 196 26.65 1.70 13.37
N GLU A 197 26.20 0.50 13.66
CA GLU A 197 25.01 0.26 14.47
C GLU A 197 25.22 0.74 15.91
N GLN A 198 24.26 1.52 16.44
CA GLN A 198 24.39 2.19 17.73
C GLN A 198 24.53 1.24 18.92
N GLN A 199 24.09 -0.02 18.83
CA GLN A 199 24.13 -0.97 19.95
C GLN A 199 25.30 -1.95 19.87
N SER A 200 25.55 -2.54 18.69
CA SER A 200 26.59 -3.56 18.52
C SER A 200 27.91 -3.04 17.98
N GLY A 201 27.92 -1.84 17.39
CA GLY A 201 29.10 -1.29 16.69
C GLY A 201 29.36 -1.92 15.33
N ARG A 202 28.48 -2.80 14.84
CA ARG A 202 28.63 -3.43 13.52
C ARG A 202 28.59 -2.38 12.43
N CYS A 203 29.59 -2.42 11.55
CA CYS A 203 29.72 -1.46 10.46
C CYS A 203 28.62 -1.65 9.39
N GLN A 204 28.08 -0.52 8.94
CA GLN A 204 27.14 -0.43 7.83
C GLN A 204 27.88 0.22 6.66
N CYS A 205 28.50 -0.62 5.83
CA CYS A 205 29.36 -0.14 4.75
C CYS A 205 28.60 0.68 3.73
N ARG A 206 29.20 1.82 3.35
CA ARG A 206 28.71 2.65 2.25
C ARG A 206 28.80 1.88 0.92
N GLU A 207 28.09 2.37 -0.09
CA GLU A 207 28.14 1.76 -1.41
C GLU A 207 29.59 1.60 -1.89
N ARG A 208 29.90 0.42 -2.42
CA ARG A 208 31.22 0.03 -2.94
C ARG A 208 32.29 -0.28 -1.89
N THR A 209 31.98 -0.35 -0.61
CA THR A 209 32.90 -0.92 0.41
C THR A 209 32.34 -2.16 1.09
N PHE A 210 33.23 -3.02 1.58
CA PHE A 210 32.88 -4.24 2.29
C PHE A 210 33.96 -4.64 3.31
N GLY A 211 33.64 -5.62 4.14
CA GLY A 211 34.50 -6.12 5.21
C GLY A 211 33.99 -5.70 6.59
N ALA A 212 34.60 -6.26 7.64
CA ALA A 212 34.16 -6.00 9.01
C ALA A 212 34.26 -4.53 9.41
N ARG A 213 35.16 -3.77 8.77
CA ARG A 213 35.44 -2.34 9.02
C ARG A 213 35.30 -1.49 7.75
N CYS A 214 34.65 -2.01 6.70
CA CYS A 214 34.46 -1.33 5.41
C CYS A 214 35.78 -0.83 4.77
N GLU A 215 36.84 -1.58 5.00
CA GLU A 215 38.20 -1.27 4.58
C GLU A 215 38.51 -1.75 3.15
N ARG A 216 37.69 -2.65 2.60
CA ARG A 216 37.89 -3.24 1.27
C ARG A 216 36.93 -2.61 0.26
N TYR A 217 37.37 -2.48 -0.98
CA TYR A 217 36.57 -1.89 -2.06
C TYR A 217 35.97 -2.96 -2.97
N CYS A 218 34.67 -2.83 -3.26
CA CYS A 218 33.92 -3.74 -4.11
C CYS A 218 34.26 -3.54 -5.59
N GLN A 219 34.42 -4.63 -6.32
CA GLN A 219 34.77 -4.62 -7.75
C GLN A 219 33.56 -4.81 -8.68
N CYS A 220 32.34 -4.83 -8.11
CA CYS A 220 31.10 -5.01 -8.86
C CYS A 220 30.89 -3.85 -9.84
N PHE A 221 30.55 -4.16 -11.10
CA PHE A 221 30.30 -3.15 -12.13
C PHE A 221 28.80 -2.83 -12.26
N ARG A 222 28.00 -3.81 -12.69
CA ARG A 222 26.52 -3.69 -12.77
C ARG A 222 25.84 -4.63 -11.77
N GLY A 223 25.97 -4.29 -10.49
CA GLY A 223 25.46 -5.11 -9.41
C GLY A 223 25.65 -4.51 -8.03
N ARG A 224 24.92 -5.04 -7.06
CA ARG A 224 25.03 -4.68 -5.65
C ARG A 224 26.10 -5.52 -4.97
N CYS A 225 26.95 -4.87 -4.19
CA CYS A 225 27.98 -5.54 -3.42
C CYS A 225 27.43 -5.97 -2.05
N HIS A 226 27.73 -7.19 -1.63
CA HIS A 226 27.43 -7.65 -0.30
C HIS A 226 28.43 -7.06 0.71
N PRO A 227 27.95 -6.38 1.77
CA PRO A 227 28.81 -5.54 2.62
C PRO A 227 29.76 -6.35 3.53
N VAL A 228 29.55 -7.66 3.70
CA VAL A 228 30.39 -8.50 4.57
C VAL A 228 31.53 -9.15 3.81
N ASP A 229 31.22 -9.84 2.71
CA ASP A 229 32.18 -10.68 1.97
C ASP A 229 32.59 -10.10 0.61
N GLY A 230 31.92 -9.04 0.14
CA GLY A 230 32.23 -8.37 -1.12
C GLY A 230 31.71 -9.09 -2.36
N THR A 231 30.85 -10.11 -2.21
CA THR A 231 30.24 -10.80 -3.35
C THR A 231 29.28 -9.88 -4.12
N CYS A 232 29.18 -10.07 -5.43
CA CYS A 232 28.35 -9.22 -6.29
C CYS A 232 27.03 -9.91 -6.65
N ALA A 233 25.91 -9.27 -6.31
CA ALA A 233 24.59 -9.59 -6.83
C ALA A 233 24.34 -8.78 -8.11
N CYS A 234 24.46 -9.44 -9.26
CA CYS A 234 24.35 -8.77 -10.56
C CYS A 234 22.95 -8.24 -10.84
N GLU A 235 22.89 -7.11 -11.54
CA GLU A 235 21.65 -6.61 -12.14
C GLU A 235 21.15 -7.61 -13.21
N PRO A 236 19.83 -7.69 -13.45
CA PRO A 236 19.29 -8.50 -14.54
C PRO A 236 19.95 -8.14 -15.89
N GLY A 237 20.36 -9.17 -16.64
CA GLY A 237 21.07 -8.98 -17.90
C GLY A 237 22.60 -9.03 -17.81
N TYR A 238 23.15 -9.16 -16.59
CA TYR A 238 24.58 -9.31 -16.36
C TYR A 238 24.89 -10.54 -15.51
N ARG A 239 26.10 -11.08 -15.67
CA ARG A 239 26.63 -12.26 -14.99
C ARG A 239 28.13 -12.13 -14.73
N GLY A 240 28.69 -13.19 -14.15
CA GLY A 240 30.10 -13.28 -13.77
C GLY A 240 30.32 -12.79 -12.33
N LYS A 241 31.50 -13.09 -11.79
CA LYS A 241 31.87 -12.78 -10.40
C LYS A 241 31.75 -11.28 -10.05
N TYR A 242 31.98 -10.41 -11.05
CA TYR A 242 31.99 -8.96 -10.89
C TYR A 242 30.91 -8.24 -11.72
N CYS A 243 29.97 -8.98 -12.32
CA CYS A 243 28.86 -8.43 -13.10
C CYS A 243 29.30 -7.53 -14.27
N ARG A 244 30.35 -7.97 -14.99
CA ARG A 244 30.90 -7.29 -16.17
C ARG A 244 30.44 -7.93 -17.47
N GLU A 245 30.09 -9.21 -17.43
CA GLU A 245 29.67 -9.95 -18.60
C GLU A 245 28.16 -9.73 -18.82
N PRO A 246 27.72 -9.23 -19.97
CA PRO A 246 26.31 -9.24 -20.33
C PRO A 246 25.85 -10.70 -20.52
N CYS A 247 24.53 -10.92 -20.48
CA CYS A 247 23.98 -12.23 -20.80
C CYS A 247 24.34 -12.68 -22.22
N PRO A 248 24.69 -13.97 -22.41
CA PRO A 248 24.92 -14.51 -23.75
C PRO A 248 23.64 -14.43 -24.58
N ALA A 249 23.81 -14.36 -25.91
CA ALA A 249 22.68 -14.31 -26.85
C ALA A 249 21.70 -15.47 -26.58
N GLY A 250 20.41 -15.16 -26.59
CA GLY A 250 19.36 -16.13 -26.27
C GLY A 250 19.06 -16.30 -24.77
N PHE A 251 19.76 -15.59 -23.87
CA PHE A 251 19.50 -15.63 -22.44
C PHE A 251 19.26 -14.24 -21.83
N TYR A 252 18.45 -14.19 -20.77
CA TYR A 252 18.11 -12.95 -20.08
C TYR A 252 17.82 -13.15 -18.59
N GLY A 253 17.63 -12.04 -17.89
CA GLY A 253 17.22 -11.97 -16.50
C GLY A 253 18.36 -12.10 -15.50
N LEU A 254 18.02 -12.34 -14.24
CA LEU A 254 19.01 -12.47 -13.15
C LEU A 254 19.88 -13.71 -13.36
N GLY A 255 21.19 -13.50 -13.49
CA GLY A 255 22.17 -14.57 -13.72
C GLY A 255 21.98 -15.31 -15.04
N CYS A 256 21.26 -14.74 -16.01
CA CYS A 256 21.07 -15.29 -17.36
C CYS A 256 20.48 -16.71 -17.38
N ARG A 257 19.56 -17.00 -16.46
CA ARG A 257 18.93 -18.33 -16.32
C ARG A 257 17.70 -18.54 -17.20
N ARG A 258 17.15 -17.48 -17.80
CA ARG A 258 15.96 -17.54 -18.65
C ARG A 258 16.36 -17.48 -20.13
N ARG A 259 15.64 -18.20 -20.98
CA ARG A 259 15.86 -18.25 -22.44
C ARG A 259 14.91 -17.31 -23.16
N CYS A 260 15.38 -16.59 -24.16
CA CYS A 260 14.54 -15.81 -25.08
C CYS A 260 13.52 -16.73 -25.77
N GLY A 261 12.35 -16.20 -26.12
CA GLY A 261 11.43 -16.87 -27.02
C GLY A 261 11.86 -16.78 -28.48
N GLN A 262 10.92 -17.00 -29.40
CA GLN A 262 11.17 -17.02 -30.85
C GLN A 262 11.17 -15.59 -31.42
N CYS A 263 12.24 -14.84 -31.17
CA CYS A 263 12.44 -13.51 -31.76
C CYS A 263 12.82 -13.62 -33.25
N LYS A 264 12.21 -12.78 -34.10
CA LYS A 264 12.44 -12.77 -35.56
C LYS A 264 13.92 -12.56 -35.89
N GLY A 265 14.48 -13.42 -36.76
CA GLY A 265 15.85 -13.27 -37.28
C GLY A 265 16.95 -13.45 -36.23
N GLN A 266 16.73 -14.31 -35.22
CA GLN A 266 17.66 -14.58 -34.12
C GLN A 266 18.11 -13.32 -33.35
N GLN A 267 17.31 -12.24 -33.39
CA GLN A 267 17.63 -11.02 -32.67
C GLN A 267 17.67 -11.28 -31.16
N PRO A 268 18.69 -10.79 -30.44
CA PRO A 268 18.78 -10.98 -29.00
C PRO A 268 17.61 -10.28 -28.30
N CYS A 269 16.90 -11.01 -27.44
CA CYS A 269 15.86 -10.41 -26.60
C CYS A 269 16.48 -9.45 -25.56
N THR A 270 15.67 -8.55 -24.99
CA THR A 270 16.16 -7.61 -23.98
C THR A 270 16.78 -8.35 -22.79
N VAL A 271 18.01 -7.97 -22.42
CA VAL A 271 18.81 -8.73 -21.44
C VAL A 271 18.19 -8.77 -20.04
N ALA A 272 17.36 -7.80 -19.67
CA ALA A 272 16.70 -7.75 -18.36
C ALA A 272 15.37 -8.55 -18.32
N GLU A 273 14.51 -8.36 -19.34
CA GLU A 273 13.11 -8.80 -19.31
C GLU A 273 12.78 -9.91 -20.32
N GLY A 274 13.62 -10.08 -21.33
CA GLY A 274 13.48 -11.11 -22.35
C GLY A 274 12.50 -10.76 -23.47
N ARG A 275 12.29 -9.46 -23.73
CA ARG A 275 11.32 -9.01 -24.73
C ARG A 275 11.94 -9.02 -26.13
N CYS A 276 11.14 -9.38 -27.12
CA CYS A 276 11.49 -9.28 -28.53
C CYS A 276 10.82 -8.05 -29.15
N LEU A 277 11.46 -7.43 -30.14
CA LEU A 277 10.83 -6.37 -30.92
C LEU A 277 9.74 -6.94 -31.85
N THR A 278 9.99 -8.11 -32.43
CA THR A 278 9.06 -8.80 -33.33
C THR A 278 9.23 -10.31 -33.17
N CYS A 279 8.12 -11.05 -33.20
CA CYS A 279 8.10 -12.50 -33.11
C CYS A 279 8.28 -13.16 -34.48
N GLU A 280 8.81 -14.38 -34.47
CA GLU A 280 8.69 -15.26 -35.62
C GLU A 280 7.22 -15.57 -35.94
N PRO A 281 6.88 -15.87 -37.22
CA PRO A 281 5.53 -16.25 -37.59
C PRO A 281 5.00 -17.40 -36.74
N GLY A 282 3.76 -17.28 -36.28
CA GLY A 282 3.12 -18.26 -35.42
C GLY A 282 3.40 -18.12 -33.93
N TRP A 283 4.17 -17.11 -33.51
CA TRP A 283 4.42 -16.77 -32.11
C TRP A 283 3.87 -15.39 -31.77
N ASN A 284 3.46 -15.24 -30.52
CA ASN A 284 2.80 -14.07 -29.96
C ASN A 284 3.35 -13.76 -28.56
N GLY A 285 2.94 -12.61 -28.02
CA GLY A 285 3.35 -12.09 -26.73
C GLY A 285 4.64 -11.29 -26.81
N THR A 286 4.88 -10.44 -25.80
CA THR A 286 6.04 -9.53 -25.79
C THR A 286 7.40 -10.25 -25.74
N LYS A 287 7.41 -11.54 -25.41
CA LYS A 287 8.60 -12.39 -25.33
C LYS A 287 8.63 -13.48 -26.41
N CYS A 288 7.61 -13.56 -27.26
CA CYS A 288 7.48 -14.56 -28.31
C CYS A 288 7.61 -16.00 -27.80
N ASP A 289 7.11 -16.25 -26.59
CA ASP A 289 7.09 -17.54 -25.91
C ASP A 289 5.71 -18.21 -25.95
N GLN A 290 4.72 -17.55 -26.55
CA GLN A 290 3.36 -18.06 -26.70
C GLN A 290 3.09 -18.37 -28.18
N PRO A 291 2.54 -19.54 -28.53
CA PRO A 291 2.05 -19.77 -29.89
C PRO A 291 0.82 -18.88 -30.18
N CYS A 292 0.51 -18.67 -31.47
CA CYS A 292 -0.75 -18.03 -31.83
C CYS A 292 -1.95 -18.77 -31.24
N ALA A 293 -2.97 -18.01 -30.84
CA ALA A 293 -4.22 -18.57 -30.36
C ALA A 293 -4.86 -19.47 -31.43
N SER A 294 -5.56 -20.51 -30.98
CA SER A 294 -6.24 -21.45 -31.88
C SER A 294 -7.14 -20.70 -32.88
N GLY A 295 -6.96 -21.00 -34.17
CA GLY A 295 -7.69 -20.33 -35.24
C GLY A 295 -6.95 -19.12 -35.85
N PHE A 296 -5.74 -18.80 -35.40
CA PHE A 296 -4.88 -17.78 -35.99
C PHE A 296 -3.48 -18.32 -36.31
N TYR A 297 -2.84 -17.75 -37.32
CA TYR A 297 -1.49 -18.13 -37.74
C TYR A 297 -0.71 -16.98 -38.39
N GLY A 298 0.58 -17.22 -38.66
CA GLY A 298 1.45 -16.34 -39.43
C GLY A 298 2.01 -15.15 -38.62
N GLU A 299 2.48 -14.12 -39.32
CA GLU A 299 3.12 -12.96 -38.68
C GLU A 299 2.12 -12.17 -37.82
N GLY A 300 2.49 -11.93 -36.55
CA GLY A 300 1.63 -11.23 -35.59
C GLY A 300 0.30 -11.93 -35.30
N CYS A 301 0.15 -13.21 -35.66
CA CYS A 301 -1.11 -13.94 -35.62
C CYS A 301 -2.26 -13.23 -36.37
N GLY A 302 -1.93 -12.46 -37.42
CA GLY A 302 -2.89 -11.65 -38.16
C GLY A 302 -3.79 -12.45 -39.11
N HIS A 303 -3.43 -13.68 -39.46
CA HIS A 303 -4.20 -14.50 -40.39
C HIS A 303 -5.13 -15.45 -39.66
N ARG A 304 -6.40 -15.47 -40.07
CA ARG A 304 -7.39 -16.42 -39.56
C ARG A 304 -7.24 -17.74 -40.29
N CYS A 305 -7.26 -18.83 -39.53
CA CYS A 305 -7.10 -20.16 -40.10
C CYS A 305 -8.24 -20.51 -41.06
N PRO A 306 -7.92 -21.19 -42.17
CA PRO A 306 -8.94 -21.74 -43.03
C PRO A 306 -9.80 -22.74 -42.24
N PRO A 307 -11.09 -22.87 -42.55
CA PRO A 307 -11.90 -23.94 -42.00
C PRO A 307 -11.33 -25.26 -42.49
N CYS A 308 -10.72 -26.00 -41.56
CA CYS A 308 -10.29 -27.38 -41.78
C CYS A 308 -11.52 -28.26 -41.86
N ARG A 309 -11.56 -29.12 -42.87
CA ARG A 309 -12.62 -30.13 -42.99
C ARG A 309 -12.68 -30.95 -41.70
N ASP A 310 -13.86 -31.00 -41.09
CA ASP A 310 -14.16 -31.71 -39.84
C ASP A 310 -13.58 -31.11 -38.53
N GLY A 311 -13.13 -29.84 -38.54
CA GLY A 311 -12.89 -29.06 -37.32
C GLY A 311 -11.52 -29.20 -36.66
N HIS A 312 -10.55 -29.83 -37.33
CA HIS A 312 -9.15 -29.90 -36.86
C HIS A 312 -8.51 -28.51 -36.73
N SER A 313 -7.53 -28.37 -35.85
CA SER A 313 -6.78 -27.11 -35.72
C SER A 313 -5.83 -26.89 -36.89
N CYS A 314 -5.59 -25.64 -37.24
CA CYS A 314 -4.50 -25.23 -38.13
C CYS A 314 -3.17 -25.13 -37.40
N ASN A 315 -2.07 -25.29 -38.14
CA ASN A 315 -0.73 -25.01 -37.67
C ASN A 315 -0.55 -23.49 -37.48
N HIS A 316 -0.16 -23.08 -36.28
CA HIS A 316 0.00 -21.66 -35.92
C HIS A 316 1.08 -20.94 -36.74
N VAL A 317 2.05 -21.63 -37.33
CA VAL A 317 3.10 -21.03 -38.18
C VAL A 317 2.64 -20.96 -39.64
N THR A 318 2.22 -22.10 -40.20
CA THR A 318 1.98 -22.23 -41.65
C THR A 318 0.52 -22.02 -42.07
N GLY A 319 -0.43 -22.11 -41.15
CA GLY A 319 -1.87 -22.03 -41.42
C GLY A 319 -2.49 -23.30 -42.01
N LYS A 320 -1.67 -24.31 -42.34
CA LYS A 320 -2.13 -25.61 -42.87
C LYS A 320 -2.85 -26.40 -41.79
N CYS A 321 -3.88 -27.15 -42.15
CA CYS A 321 -4.55 -28.06 -41.22
C CYS A 321 -3.55 -29.07 -40.64
N THR A 322 -3.58 -29.23 -39.32
CA THR A 322 -2.61 -30.09 -38.61
C THR A 322 -2.78 -31.57 -38.94
N ARG A 323 -3.99 -31.97 -39.34
CA ARG A 323 -4.33 -33.32 -39.81
C ARG A 323 -5.52 -33.25 -40.76
N CYS A 324 -5.50 -34.11 -41.78
CA CYS A 324 -6.66 -34.41 -42.61
C CYS A 324 -7.19 -35.81 -42.30
N ASN A 325 -8.51 -35.98 -42.37
CA ASN A 325 -9.13 -37.29 -42.22
C ASN A 325 -8.75 -38.20 -43.40
N ALA A 326 -8.75 -39.51 -43.17
CA ALA A 326 -8.44 -40.50 -44.19
C ALA A 326 -9.21 -40.26 -45.49
N GLY A 327 -8.49 -40.29 -46.61
CA GLY A 327 -9.05 -39.99 -47.94
C GLY A 327 -9.01 -38.51 -48.35
N TRP A 328 -8.49 -37.61 -47.50
CA TRP A 328 -8.38 -36.18 -47.79
C TRP A 328 -6.95 -35.67 -47.58
N ILE A 329 -6.51 -34.79 -48.48
CA ILE A 329 -5.22 -34.11 -48.49
C ILE A 329 -5.39 -32.63 -48.89
N GLY A 330 -4.30 -31.88 -48.86
CA GLY A 330 -4.28 -30.44 -49.16
C GLY A 330 -4.18 -29.58 -47.90
N ASP A 331 -3.86 -28.30 -48.06
CA ASP A 331 -3.59 -27.38 -46.96
C ASP A 331 -4.82 -27.12 -46.08
N ARG A 332 -6.04 -27.39 -46.60
CA ARG A 332 -7.32 -27.26 -45.91
C ARG A 332 -8.10 -28.58 -45.82
N CYS A 333 -7.49 -29.69 -46.23
CA CYS A 333 -8.15 -30.99 -46.40
C CYS A 333 -9.31 -30.96 -47.41
N GLU A 334 -9.14 -30.20 -48.49
CA GLU A 334 -10.12 -29.98 -49.54
C GLU A 334 -10.01 -30.97 -50.71
N THR A 335 -8.84 -31.60 -50.87
CA THR A 335 -8.55 -32.47 -52.01
C THR A 335 -8.79 -33.92 -51.62
N LYS A 336 -9.67 -34.59 -52.36
CA LYS A 336 -9.87 -36.04 -52.22
C LYS A 336 -8.63 -36.78 -52.72
N CYS A 337 -8.27 -37.89 -52.08
CA CYS A 337 -7.23 -38.78 -52.60
C CYS A 337 -7.48 -39.15 -54.07
N SER A 338 -6.40 -39.15 -54.86
CA SER A 338 -6.43 -39.59 -56.24
C SER A 338 -6.89 -41.04 -56.34
N ASN A 339 -7.58 -41.37 -57.43
CA ASN A 339 -8.12 -42.70 -57.63
C ASN A 339 -6.98 -43.74 -57.60
N GLY A 340 -7.10 -44.74 -56.72
CA GLY A 340 -6.02 -45.72 -56.47
C GLY A 340 -5.20 -45.47 -55.21
N THR A 341 -5.50 -44.44 -54.40
CA THR A 341 -4.87 -44.22 -53.09
C THR A 341 -5.90 -43.97 -51.99
N TYR A 342 -5.57 -44.32 -50.74
CA TYR A 342 -6.48 -44.20 -49.59
C TYR A 342 -5.73 -43.97 -48.26
N GLY A 343 -6.49 -43.73 -47.19
CA GLY A 343 -5.99 -43.58 -45.82
C GLY A 343 -5.50 -42.17 -45.49
N GLU A 344 -4.81 -42.01 -44.36
CA GLU A 344 -4.23 -40.72 -43.95
C GLU A 344 -3.14 -40.29 -44.94
N ASP A 345 -3.14 -39.01 -45.33
CA ASP A 345 -2.24 -38.42 -46.33
C ASP A 345 -2.19 -39.16 -47.68
N CYS A 346 -3.22 -39.98 -47.99
CA CYS A 346 -3.23 -40.89 -49.14
C CYS A 346 -2.02 -41.83 -49.20
N ALA A 347 -1.46 -42.19 -48.05
CA ALA A 347 -0.20 -42.93 -47.96
C ALA A 347 -0.30 -44.38 -48.49
N PHE A 348 -1.51 -44.93 -48.62
CA PHE A 348 -1.72 -46.31 -49.04
C PHE A 348 -2.25 -46.39 -50.47
N VAL A 349 -1.78 -47.40 -51.22
CA VAL A 349 -2.24 -47.71 -52.58
C VAL A 349 -3.34 -48.76 -52.52
N CYS A 350 -4.41 -48.54 -53.28
CA CYS A 350 -5.53 -49.46 -53.37
C CYS A 350 -5.13 -50.79 -54.04
N ALA A 351 -5.72 -51.89 -53.56
CA ALA A 351 -5.67 -53.16 -54.27
C ALA A 351 -6.50 -53.09 -55.57
N ASP A 352 -6.21 -53.98 -56.52
CA ASP A 352 -7.03 -54.13 -57.73
C ASP A 352 -8.40 -54.71 -57.35
N CYS A 353 -9.46 -53.90 -57.53
CA CYS A 353 -10.83 -54.24 -57.13
C CYS A 353 -11.64 -54.87 -58.26
N GLY A 354 -11.01 -55.37 -59.33
CA GLY A 354 -11.65 -56.11 -60.43
C GLY A 354 -12.88 -55.39 -61.02
N SER A 355 -14.09 -55.77 -60.55
CA SER A 355 -15.38 -55.18 -60.97
C SER A 355 -15.99 -54.21 -59.93
N GLY A 356 -15.14 -53.42 -59.27
CA GLY A 356 -15.51 -52.42 -58.27
C GLY A 356 -14.58 -51.20 -58.25
N HIS A 357 -14.83 -50.30 -57.30
CA HIS A 357 -13.97 -49.14 -57.06
C HIS A 357 -13.43 -49.16 -55.63
N CYS A 358 -12.20 -48.72 -55.44
CA CYS A 358 -11.61 -48.61 -54.10
C CYS A 358 -12.20 -47.41 -53.35
N ASP A 359 -12.64 -47.64 -52.12
CA ASP A 359 -13.02 -46.57 -51.21
C ASP A 359 -11.79 -45.78 -50.78
N PHE A 360 -11.78 -44.50 -51.08
CA PHE A 360 -10.67 -43.59 -50.84
C PHE A 360 -10.41 -43.33 -49.34
N GLN A 361 -11.35 -43.62 -48.43
CA GLN A 361 -11.16 -43.42 -46.99
C GLN A 361 -10.61 -44.67 -46.31
N SER A 362 -11.20 -45.83 -46.60
CA SER A 362 -10.93 -47.09 -45.93
C SER A 362 -10.05 -48.06 -46.72
N GLY A 363 -9.90 -47.86 -48.03
CA GLY A 363 -9.19 -48.78 -48.93
C GLY A 363 -9.97 -50.03 -49.31
N ARG A 364 -11.22 -50.15 -48.87
CA ARG A 364 -12.09 -51.29 -49.17
C ARG A 364 -12.57 -51.25 -50.61
N CYS A 365 -12.62 -52.39 -51.28
CA CYS A 365 -13.30 -52.52 -52.57
C CYS A 365 -14.83 -52.41 -52.42
N LEU A 366 -15.41 -51.44 -53.12
CA LEU A 366 -16.84 -51.22 -53.27
C LEU A 366 -17.27 -51.85 -54.60
N CYS A 367 -17.82 -53.05 -54.52
CA CYS A 367 -18.24 -53.84 -55.67
C CYS A 367 -19.43 -53.19 -56.41
N SER A 368 -19.49 -53.35 -57.74
CA SER A 368 -20.63 -52.89 -58.53
C SER A 368 -21.92 -53.64 -58.16
N PRO A 369 -23.12 -53.09 -58.43
CA PRO A 369 -24.37 -53.80 -58.15
C PRO A 369 -24.40 -55.19 -58.82
N GLY A 370 -24.62 -56.24 -58.02
CA GLY A 370 -24.70 -57.63 -58.50
C GLY A 370 -23.43 -58.48 -58.31
N VAL A 371 -22.32 -57.91 -57.83
CA VAL A 371 -21.08 -58.63 -57.51
C VAL A 371 -20.76 -58.54 -56.01
N HIS A 372 -20.17 -59.60 -55.44
CA HIS A 372 -19.74 -59.67 -54.03
C HIS A 372 -18.38 -60.35 -53.93
N GLY A 373 -17.52 -59.86 -53.03
CA GLY A 373 -16.15 -60.34 -52.85
C GLY A 373 -15.34 -59.40 -51.97
N THR A 374 -14.15 -59.85 -51.56
CA THR A 374 -13.18 -59.02 -50.80
C THR A 374 -12.22 -58.25 -51.71
N GLN A 375 -12.22 -58.54 -53.01
CA GLN A 375 -11.50 -57.85 -54.08
C GLN A 375 -12.46 -57.63 -55.24
#